data_AF-A0A6C0IXD8-F1
#
_entry.id   AF-A0A6C0IXD8-F1
#
_cell.length_a   1.000
_cell.length_b   1.000
_cell.length_c   1.000
_cell.angle_alpha   90.00
_cell.angle_beta   90.00
_cell.angle_gamma   90.00
#
_symmetry.space_group_name_H-M   'P 1'
#
loop_
_entity.id
_entity.type
_entity.pdbx_description
1 polymer ?
#
loop_
_entity_poly.entity_id
_entity_poly.type
_entity_poly.pdbx_seq_one_letter_code
_entity_poly.pdbx_strand_id
1 'polypeptide(L)'
;MTTSARYFRNINHNLYQFLENNSNAEASQLINNNFPIFLKGYNGTKETKGFISLVLKFYISSNDSINLDNIYISYKNTLMKRDILNYSYYYYKSDYKKALDSFNYLMENYYIDSSNLDFIISNNMDRFIILLDGSYIKTTNSTNSVYLDNYDILRKYPFNQRIINDTISKIKDQLNEEKILKFNRIMEPYKTNEKIIIDAGNILFAVNGNITLNSYIHLIKFIKYFKNNNITPIIVIHTRHLKKTFKGNQKDKKIINAIDIIHSLSDNLILETPYNQNDDFYIIYLGLFYQSKILTNDNYKDHIFNFRTNKLESDENMVENYIDDLVSKYNILGDSIVIDYISSLNISKCIQIKNNIVYIPTTNNKFIRYI
;
A
#
# COMPACT_ATOMS: atom_id res chain seq x y z
N MET A 1 17.07 -29.47 -22.90
CA MET A 1 16.51 -28.10 -22.74
C MET A 1 17.24 -27.25 -21.69
N THR A 2 18.25 -27.76 -20.98
CA THR A 2 19.00 -27.04 -19.92
C THR A 2 20.22 -26.25 -20.39
N THR A 3 20.64 -26.41 -21.64
CA THR A 3 21.90 -25.85 -22.19
C THR A 3 21.81 -24.38 -22.63
N SER A 4 20.66 -23.91 -23.11
CA SER A 4 20.50 -22.52 -23.59
C SER A 4 20.38 -21.50 -22.45
N ALA A 5 19.61 -21.81 -21.40
CA ALA A 5 19.43 -20.90 -20.27
C ALA A 5 20.74 -20.68 -19.49
N ARG A 6 21.54 -21.73 -19.29
CA ARG A 6 22.85 -21.62 -18.64
C ARG A 6 23.82 -20.76 -19.46
N TYR A 7 23.79 -20.91 -20.79
CA TYR A 7 24.59 -20.10 -21.70
C TYR A 7 24.25 -18.61 -21.58
N PHE A 8 22.97 -18.24 -21.66
CA PHE A 8 22.55 -16.84 -21.53
C PHE A 8 22.84 -16.24 -20.15
N ARG A 9 22.72 -17.04 -19.08
CA ARG A 9 23.11 -16.59 -17.72
C ARG A 9 24.59 -16.26 -17.63
N ASN A 10 25.46 -17.08 -18.24
CA ASN A 10 26.89 -16.80 -18.27
C ASN A 10 27.20 -15.51 -19.04
N ILE A 11 26.52 -15.25 -20.16
CA ILE A 11 26.68 -13.98 -20.89
C ILE A 11 26.29 -12.79 -20.01
N ASN A 12 25.11 -12.84 -19.38
CA ASN A 12 24.65 -11.76 -18.51
C ASN A 12 25.60 -11.55 -17.32
N HIS A 13 26.11 -12.63 -16.72
CA HIS A 13 27.08 -12.55 -15.64
C HIS A 13 28.38 -11.88 -16.09
N ASN A 14 28.94 -12.29 -17.22
CA ASN A 14 30.18 -11.72 -17.75
C ASN A 14 29.98 -10.23 -18.13
N LEU A 15 28.86 -9.89 -18.78
CA LEU A 15 28.56 -8.50 -19.11
C LEU A 15 28.44 -7.65 -17.85
N TYR A 16 27.74 -8.13 -16.83
CA TYR A 16 27.68 -7.45 -15.54
C TYR A 16 29.08 -7.21 -14.95
N GLN A 17 29.95 -8.23 -14.92
CA GLN A 17 31.32 -8.09 -14.42
C GLN A 17 32.13 -7.06 -15.23
N PHE A 18 32.00 -7.04 -16.56
CA PHE A 18 32.67 -6.04 -17.38
C PHE A 18 32.18 -4.62 -17.10
N LEU A 19 30.88 -4.43 -16.86
CA LEU A 19 30.34 -3.12 -16.51
C LEU A 19 30.78 -2.65 -15.13
N GLU A 20 30.83 -3.53 -14.12
CA GLU A 20 31.32 -3.17 -12.78
C GLU A 20 32.82 -2.83 -12.78
N ASN A 21 33.60 -3.49 -13.64
CA ASN A 21 35.04 -3.27 -13.77
C ASN A 21 35.41 -2.17 -14.80
N ASN A 22 34.43 -1.48 -15.39
CA ASN A 22 34.62 -0.48 -16.46
C ASN A 22 35.37 -1.01 -17.70
N SER A 23 35.27 -2.30 -17.99
CA SER A 23 35.86 -2.97 -19.16
C SER A 23 34.99 -2.76 -20.41
N ASN A 24 34.96 -1.51 -20.90
CA ASN A 24 34.02 -1.07 -21.95
C ASN A 24 34.23 -1.76 -23.31
N ALA A 25 35.48 -2.08 -23.67
CA ALA A 25 35.78 -2.73 -24.95
C ALA A 25 35.25 -4.17 -24.97
N GLU A 26 35.49 -4.91 -23.89
CA GLU A 26 35.02 -6.28 -23.69
C GLU A 26 33.50 -6.33 -23.58
N ALA A 27 32.89 -5.37 -22.88
CA ALA A 27 31.44 -5.22 -22.82
C ALA A 27 30.85 -4.99 -24.22
N SER A 28 31.40 -4.04 -24.98
CA SER A 28 30.95 -3.74 -26.35
C SER A 28 31.06 -4.95 -27.28
N GLN A 29 32.19 -5.66 -27.24
CA GLN A 29 32.39 -6.87 -28.03
C GLN A 29 31.39 -7.96 -27.65
N LEU A 30 31.17 -8.17 -26.35
CA LEU A 30 30.22 -9.17 -25.85
C LEU A 30 28.79 -8.83 -26.28
N ILE A 31 28.40 -7.56 -26.23
CA ILE A 31 27.09 -7.08 -26.71
C ILE A 31 26.97 -7.36 -28.20
N ASN A 32 27.88 -6.86 -29.03
CA ASN A 32 27.81 -6.98 -30.49
C ASN A 32 27.73 -8.44 -30.96
N ASN A 33 28.50 -9.34 -30.33
CA ASN A 33 28.52 -10.75 -30.69
C ASN A 33 27.23 -11.50 -30.33
N ASN A 34 26.53 -11.08 -29.27
CA ASN A 34 25.42 -11.84 -28.71
C ASN A 34 24.05 -11.18 -28.93
N PHE A 35 23.99 -9.89 -29.25
CA PHE A 35 22.75 -9.15 -29.47
C PHE A 35 21.82 -9.81 -30.51
N PRO A 36 22.31 -10.25 -31.69
CA PRO A 36 21.48 -10.94 -32.68
C PRO A 36 20.91 -12.28 -32.19
N ILE A 37 21.60 -12.95 -31.27
CA ILE A 37 21.18 -14.24 -30.70
C ILE A 37 20.04 -14.02 -29.71
N PHE A 38 20.16 -13.01 -28.84
CA PHE A 38 19.10 -12.62 -27.91
C PHE A 38 17.83 -12.13 -28.62
N LEU A 39 17.99 -11.49 -29.79
CA LEU A 39 16.90 -11.10 -30.67
C LEU A 39 16.15 -12.28 -31.28
N LYS A 40 16.86 -13.28 -31.81
CA LYS A 40 16.26 -14.47 -32.42
C LYS A 40 15.56 -15.38 -31.40
N GLY A 41 16.04 -15.38 -30.15
CA GLY A 41 15.44 -16.11 -29.03
C GLY A 41 14.47 -15.29 -28.20
N TYR A 42 13.98 -14.16 -28.72
CA TYR A 42 13.16 -13.22 -27.96
C TYR A 42 11.77 -13.78 -27.68
N ASN A 43 11.62 -14.38 -26.50
CA ASN A 43 10.34 -14.90 -25.99
C ASN A 43 9.90 -14.16 -24.71
N GLY A 44 10.50 -12.99 -24.42
CA GLY A 44 10.28 -12.28 -23.15
C GLY A 44 10.83 -13.00 -21.91
N THR A 45 11.80 -13.90 -22.08
CA THR A 45 12.42 -14.67 -20.98
C THR A 45 13.18 -13.76 -20.01
N LYS A 46 13.35 -14.24 -18.78
CA LYS A 46 14.09 -13.51 -17.72
C LYS A 46 15.52 -13.19 -18.16
N GLU A 47 16.19 -14.12 -18.82
CA GLU A 47 17.56 -13.95 -19.31
C GLU A 47 17.64 -12.85 -20.37
N THR A 48 16.70 -12.78 -21.32
CA THR A 48 16.68 -11.73 -22.35
C THR A 48 16.40 -10.35 -21.76
N LYS A 49 15.45 -10.25 -20.82
CA LYS A 49 15.20 -8.98 -20.12
C LYS A 49 16.44 -8.49 -19.38
N GLY A 50 17.10 -9.38 -18.65
CA GLY A 50 18.34 -9.05 -17.94
C GLY A 50 19.48 -8.61 -18.86
N PHE A 51 19.59 -9.21 -20.05
CA PHE A 51 20.57 -8.77 -21.06
C PHE A 51 20.28 -7.35 -21.56
N ILE A 52 19.03 -7.05 -21.92
CA ILE A 52 18.63 -5.71 -22.40
C ILE A 52 18.89 -4.63 -21.34
N SER A 53 18.60 -4.90 -20.07
CA SER A 53 18.90 -3.96 -18.97
C SER A 53 20.41 -3.66 -18.85
N LEU A 54 21.27 -4.67 -19.03
CA LEU A 54 22.73 -4.48 -19.02
C LEU A 54 23.21 -3.70 -20.24
N VAL A 55 22.62 -3.93 -21.41
CA VAL A 55 22.92 -3.16 -22.63
C VAL A 55 22.53 -1.68 -22.46
N LEU A 56 21.36 -1.40 -21.87
CA LEU A 56 20.95 -0.03 -21.54
C LEU A 56 21.94 0.62 -20.56
N LYS A 57 22.36 -0.10 -19.51
CA LYS A 57 23.37 0.37 -18.54
C LYS A 57 24.68 0.73 -19.26
N PHE A 58 25.14 -0.11 -20.18
CA PHE A 58 26.34 0.14 -20.99
C PHE A 58 26.24 1.43 -21.81
N TYR A 59 25.13 1.65 -22.53
CA TYR A 59 24.98 2.85 -23.35
C TYR A 59 24.81 4.13 -22.52
N ILE A 60 24.18 4.04 -21.35
CA ILE A 60 24.14 5.13 -20.38
C ILE A 60 25.56 5.47 -19.89
N SER A 61 26.36 4.46 -19.48
CA SER A 61 27.70 4.69 -18.95
C SER A 61 28.71 5.15 -20.00
N SER A 62 28.51 4.76 -21.26
CA SER A 62 29.33 5.19 -22.40
C SER A 62 28.84 6.48 -23.06
N ASN A 63 27.74 7.06 -22.57
CA ASN A 63 27.13 8.28 -23.09
C ASN A 63 26.75 8.19 -24.59
N ASP A 64 26.35 7.00 -25.05
CA ASP A 64 25.92 6.72 -26.42
C ASP A 64 24.40 6.86 -26.54
N SER A 65 23.94 8.10 -26.69
CA SER A 65 22.52 8.44 -26.74
C SER A 65 21.78 7.80 -27.91
N ILE A 66 22.46 7.60 -29.06
CA ILE A 66 21.83 7.08 -30.28
C ILE A 66 21.46 5.61 -30.07
N ASN A 67 22.42 4.80 -29.62
CA ASN A 67 22.15 3.39 -29.37
C ASN A 67 21.26 3.20 -28.14
N LEU A 68 21.38 4.06 -27.12
CA LEU A 68 20.45 4.07 -25.98
C LEU A 68 18.99 4.23 -26.43
N ASP A 69 18.70 5.24 -27.26
CA ASP A 69 17.35 5.51 -27.76
C ASP A 69 16.82 4.36 -28.62
N ASN A 70 17.66 3.81 -29.50
CA ASN A 70 17.29 2.68 -30.35
C ASN A 70 16.87 1.46 -29.51
N ILE A 71 17.64 1.13 -28.46
CA ILE A 71 17.30 0.03 -27.57
C ILE A 71 16.03 0.35 -26.78
N TYR A 72 15.93 1.54 -26.18
CA TYR A 72 14.78 1.92 -25.38
C TYR A 72 13.47 1.83 -26.19
N ILE A 73 13.42 2.42 -27.38
CA ILE A 73 12.24 2.42 -28.24
C ILE A 73 11.88 0.99 -28.67
N SER A 74 12.88 0.19 -29.10
CA SER A 74 12.64 -1.15 -29.63
C SER A 74 12.09 -2.13 -28.58
N TYR A 75 12.46 -1.97 -27.30
CA TYR A 75 12.07 -2.89 -26.23
C TYR A 75 11.22 -2.25 -25.14
N LYS A 76 10.70 -1.04 -25.36
CA LYS A 76 10.00 -0.23 -24.35
C LYS A 76 9.00 -1.02 -23.50
N ASN A 77 8.16 -1.84 -24.14
CA ASN A 77 7.10 -2.62 -23.50
C ASN A 77 7.57 -3.83 -22.68
N THR A 78 8.87 -4.14 -22.67
CA THR A 78 9.42 -5.28 -21.94
C THR A 78 10.52 -4.91 -20.96
N LEU A 79 10.87 -3.62 -20.91
CA LEU A 79 11.80 -3.05 -19.95
C LEU A 79 11.28 -3.20 -18.53
N MET A 80 12.21 -3.30 -17.58
CA MET A 80 11.87 -3.23 -16.17
C MET A 80 11.68 -1.76 -15.76
N LYS A 81 10.91 -1.53 -14.69
CA LYS A 81 10.70 -0.19 -14.10
C LYS A 81 11.99 0.60 -13.94
N ARG A 82 13.03 -0.08 -13.43
CA ARG A 82 14.34 0.52 -13.17
C ARG A 82 15.05 0.98 -14.45
N ASP A 83 14.88 0.24 -15.55
CA ASP A 83 15.51 0.58 -16.83
C ASP A 83 14.91 1.87 -17.40
N ILE A 84 13.58 1.98 -17.37
CA ILE A 84 12.86 3.18 -17.82
C ILE A 84 13.23 4.38 -16.95
N LEU A 85 13.35 4.17 -15.63
CA LEU A 85 13.73 5.24 -14.70
C LEU A 85 15.18 5.69 -14.89
N ASN A 86 16.11 4.76 -15.15
CA ASN A 86 17.50 5.08 -15.50
C ASN A 86 17.59 5.86 -16.82
N TYR A 87 16.81 5.45 -17.84
CA TYR A 87 16.71 6.19 -19.10
C TYR A 87 16.16 7.61 -18.88
N SER A 88 15.13 7.75 -18.05
CA SER A 88 14.56 9.04 -17.69
C SER A 88 15.58 9.92 -16.95
N TYR A 89 16.36 9.33 -16.04
CA TYR A 89 17.45 10.01 -15.33
C TYR A 89 18.55 10.51 -16.28
N TYR A 90 18.99 9.67 -17.22
CA TYR A 90 20.02 10.01 -18.20
C TYR A 90 19.67 11.30 -18.98
N TYR A 91 18.40 11.44 -19.40
CA TYR A 91 17.93 12.61 -20.12
C TYR A 91 17.42 13.76 -19.24
N TYR A 92 17.28 13.55 -17.93
CA TYR A 92 16.57 14.49 -17.05
C TYR A 92 17.09 15.93 -17.11
N LYS A 93 18.42 16.10 -17.23
CA LYS A 93 19.08 17.41 -17.32
C LYS A 93 19.25 17.91 -18.76
N SER A 94 19.48 17.01 -19.71
CA SER A 94 19.86 17.35 -21.10
C SER A 94 18.66 17.45 -22.05
N ASP A 95 17.62 16.65 -21.84
CA ASP A 95 16.37 16.63 -22.60
C ASP A 95 15.20 16.26 -21.68
N TYR A 96 14.74 17.25 -20.91
CA TYR A 96 13.67 17.05 -19.94
C TYR A 96 12.36 16.54 -20.56
N LYS A 97 12.06 16.92 -21.81
CA LYS A 97 10.83 16.48 -22.48
C LYS A 97 10.87 14.96 -22.68
N LYS A 98 11.98 14.45 -23.23
CA LYS A 98 12.18 13.01 -23.41
C LYS A 98 12.17 12.24 -22.09
N ALA A 99 12.78 12.82 -21.05
CA ALA A 99 12.75 12.26 -19.70
C ALA A 99 11.31 12.18 -19.16
N LEU A 100 10.54 13.27 -19.29
CA LEU A 100 9.15 13.35 -18.85
C LEU A 100 8.25 12.37 -19.60
N ASP A 101 8.38 12.26 -20.93
CA ASP A 101 7.60 11.30 -21.72
C ASP A 101 7.84 9.84 -21.28
N SER A 102 9.09 9.55 -20.88
CA SER A 102 9.47 8.23 -20.37
C SER A 102 8.96 7.99 -18.94
N PHE A 103 8.99 9.02 -18.10
CA PHE A 103 8.45 8.96 -16.76
C PHE A 103 6.93 8.82 -16.74
N ASN A 104 6.21 9.54 -17.60
CA ASN A 104 4.76 9.39 -17.76
C ASN A 104 4.40 7.97 -18.23
N TYR A 105 5.14 7.43 -19.21
CA TYR A 105 4.97 6.04 -19.61
C TYR A 105 5.19 5.06 -18.44
N LEU A 106 6.21 5.29 -17.62
CA LEU A 106 6.45 4.48 -16.43
C LEU A 106 5.25 4.55 -15.46
N MET A 107 4.73 5.75 -15.18
CA MET A 107 3.58 5.96 -14.29
C MET A 107 2.29 5.33 -14.82
N GLU A 108 2.07 5.34 -16.12
CA GLU A 108 0.87 4.77 -16.77
C GLU A 108 0.89 3.25 -16.82
N ASN A 109 2.07 2.64 -16.91
CA ASN A 109 2.21 1.21 -17.21
C ASN A 109 2.78 0.38 -16.04
N TYR A 110 3.28 1.02 -14.99
CA TYR A 110 3.96 0.33 -13.90
C TYR A 110 3.66 0.94 -12.53
N TYR A 111 3.63 0.08 -11.51
CA TYR A 111 3.60 0.53 -10.11
C TYR A 111 4.97 1.04 -9.64
N ILE A 112 5.02 2.29 -9.19
CA ILE A 112 6.18 2.87 -8.51
C ILE A 112 6.16 2.46 -7.04
N ASP A 113 7.18 1.69 -6.64
CA ASP A 113 7.39 1.31 -5.24
C ASP A 113 8.36 2.26 -4.53
N SER A 114 8.60 1.99 -3.24
CA SER A 114 9.55 2.76 -2.42
C SER A 114 10.95 2.83 -3.03
N SER A 115 11.43 1.73 -3.64
CA SER A 115 12.76 1.70 -4.25
C SER A 115 12.88 2.65 -5.44
N ASN A 116 11.77 2.83 -6.19
CA ASN A 116 11.72 3.76 -7.31
C ASN A 116 11.68 5.21 -6.81
N LEU A 117 10.85 5.50 -5.81
CA LEU A 117 10.80 6.83 -5.18
C LEU A 117 12.15 7.22 -4.57
N ASP A 118 12.79 6.30 -3.83
CA ASP A 118 14.09 6.53 -3.20
C ASP A 118 15.18 6.84 -4.23
N PHE A 119 15.09 6.28 -5.44
CA PHE A 119 16.00 6.62 -6.54
C PHE A 119 15.75 8.01 -7.11
N ILE A 120 14.48 8.40 -7.29
CA ILE A 120 14.12 9.73 -7.76
C ILE A 120 14.65 10.78 -6.77
N ILE A 121 14.46 10.53 -5.46
CA ILE A 121 14.99 11.36 -4.37
C ILE A 121 16.52 11.41 -4.41
N SER A 122 17.19 10.26 -4.45
CA SER A 122 18.66 10.17 -4.37
C SER A 122 19.36 10.80 -5.58
N ASN A 123 18.67 10.91 -6.72
CA ASN A 123 19.17 11.53 -7.93
C ASN A 123 18.68 12.98 -8.14
N ASN A 124 18.04 13.59 -7.13
CA ASN A 124 17.51 14.96 -7.16
C ASN A 124 16.61 15.23 -8.38
N MET A 125 15.71 14.29 -8.65
CA MET A 125 14.74 14.37 -9.75
C MET A 125 13.45 15.08 -9.30
N ASP A 126 13.61 16.24 -8.67
CA ASP A 126 12.57 16.97 -7.93
C ASP A 126 11.30 17.25 -8.74
N ARG A 127 11.46 17.56 -10.03
CA ARG A 127 10.32 17.83 -10.93
C ARG A 127 9.44 16.61 -11.12
N PHE A 128 9.99 15.40 -11.04
CA PHE A 128 9.19 14.17 -11.08
C PHE A 128 8.50 13.91 -9.76
N ILE A 129 9.10 14.26 -8.63
CA ILE A 129 8.46 14.15 -7.32
C ILE A 129 7.23 15.04 -7.26
N ILE A 130 7.28 16.21 -7.90
CA ILE A 130 6.13 17.11 -7.99
C ILE A 130 4.95 16.46 -8.74
N LEU A 131 5.21 15.58 -9.71
CA LEU A 131 4.17 14.87 -10.46
C LEU A 131 3.52 13.73 -9.65
N LEU A 132 4.06 13.41 -8.47
CA LEU A 132 3.57 12.33 -7.62
C LEU A 132 2.58 12.83 -6.54
N ASP A 133 2.10 14.07 -6.61
CA ASP A 133 1.10 14.59 -5.66
C ASP A 133 -0.12 13.66 -5.55
N GLY A 134 -0.50 13.30 -4.32
CA GLY A 134 -1.57 12.35 -4.03
C GLY A 134 -1.20 10.87 -4.19
N SER A 135 0.01 10.54 -4.65
CA SER A 135 0.44 9.15 -4.86
C SER A 135 0.73 8.45 -3.53
N TYR A 136 0.07 7.31 -3.29
CA TYR A 136 0.26 6.47 -2.10
C TYR A 136 1.54 5.63 -2.22
N ILE A 137 2.69 6.30 -2.15
CA ILE A 137 4.02 5.72 -2.22
C ILE A 137 4.82 6.22 -1.01
N LYS A 138 5.42 5.29 -0.26
CA LYS A 138 6.22 5.60 0.93
C LYS A 138 7.71 5.52 0.58
N THR A 139 8.52 6.40 1.14
CA THR A 139 9.99 6.34 1.04
C THR A 139 10.59 5.48 2.16
N THR A 140 11.65 4.74 1.86
CA THR A 140 12.50 4.14 2.92
C THR A 140 13.59 5.10 3.38
N ASN A 141 13.90 6.10 2.55
CA ASN A 141 14.93 7.08 2.79
C ASN A 141 14.47 8.12 3.83
N SER A 142 14.96 7.95 5.05
CA SER A 142 14.81 8.94 6.15
C SER A 142 16.12 9.63 6.49
N THR A 143 17.22 9.25 5.83
CA THR A 143 18.55 9.77 6.14
C THR A 143 18.64 11.24 5.74
N ASN A 144 18.89 12.10 6.74
CA ASN A 144 19.00 13.57 6.65
C ASN A 144 17.70 14.34 6.41
N SER A 145 16.54 13.68 6.52
CA SER A 145 15.24 14.32 6.33
C SER A 145 14.70 14.88 7.65
N VAL A 146 14.14 16.09 7.63
CA VAL A 146 13.45 16.67 8.79
C VAL A 146 12.06 16.06 8.87
N TYR A 147 11.77 15.34 9.96
CA TYR A 147 10.42 14.84 10.22
C TYR A 147 9.46 15.99 10.45
N LEU A 148 8.24 15.83 9.95
CA LEU A 148 7.18 16.78 10.18
C LEU A 148 6.62 16.60 11.60
N ASP A 149 6.71 17.65 12.41
CA ASP A 149 6.16 17.66 13.77
C ASP A 149 4.72 18.17 13.82
N ASN A 150 4.31 18.99 12.84
CA ASN A 150 2.94 19.52 12.73
C ASN A 150 2.23 18.95 11.50
N TYR A 151 1.21 18.13 11.73
CA TYR A 151 0.44 17.43 10.70
C TYR A 151 -0.76 18.25 10.18
N ASP A 152 -1.12 19.38 10.79
CA ASP A 152 -2.24 20.24 10.37
C ASP A 152 -2.03 20.83 8.97
N ILE A 153 -0.78 20.84 8.51
CA ILE A 153 -0.44 21.29 7.16
C ILE A 153 -0.91 20.31 6.08
N LEU A 154 -1.05 19.03 6.42
CA LEU A 154 -1.43 17.95 5.52
C LEU A 154 -2.95 17.91 5.35
N ARG A 155 -3.40 17.31 4.24
CA ARG A 155 -4.82 17.18 3.90
C ARG A 155 -5.20 15.72 3.63
N LYS A 156 -6.51 15.47 3.62
CA LYS A 156 -7.08 14.25 3.04
C LYS A 156 -7.13 14.41 1.53
N TYR A 157 -6.60 13.44 0.81
CA TYR A 157 -6.76 13.30 -0.63
C TYR A 157 -7.91 12.35 -0.94
N PRO A 158 -8.73 12.63 -1.96
CA PRO A 158 -9.64 11.62 -2.48
C PRO A 158 -8.80 10.48 -3.05
N PHE A 159 -9.12 9.25 -2.65
CA PHE A 159 -8.50 8.07 -3.26
C PHE A 159 -9.21 7.71 -4.57
N ASN A 160 -8.52 7.00 -5.46
CA ASN A 160 -9.07 6.63 -6.75
C ASN A 160 -10.27 5.68 -6.58
N GLN A 161 -11.46 6.15 -6.95
CA GLN A 161 -12.69 5.41 -6.75
C GLN A 161 -12.79 4.16 -7.64
N ARG A 162 -12.16 4.15 -8.82
CA ARG A 162 -12.08 2.96 -9.68
C ARG A 162 -11.38 1.84 -8.92
N ILE A 163 -10.22 2.16 -8.34
CA ILE A 163 -9.41 1.21 -7.56
C ILE A 163 -10.20 0.69 -6.34
N ILE A 164 -10.93 1.56 -5.62
CA ILE A 164 -11.80 1.14 -4.52
C ILE A 164 -12.87 0.17 -5.01
N ASN A 165 -13.59 0.51 -6.07
CA ASN A 165 -14.68 -0.32 -6.60
C ASN A 165 -14.17 -1.68 -7.08
N ASP A 166 -13.03 -1.70 -7.77
CA ASP A 166 -12.38 -2.93 -8.24
C ASP A 166 -11.98 -3.81 -7.05
N THR A 167 -11.41 -3.22 -6.00
CA THR A 167 -11.05 -3.94 -4.77
C THR A 167 -12.28 -4.48 -4.05
N ILE A 168 -13.33 -3.65 -3.89
CA ILE A 168 -14.58 -4.07 -3.26
C ILE A 168 -15.20 -5.24 -4.03
N SER A 169 -15.17 -5.21 -5.37
CA SER A 169 -15.72 -6.30 -6.18
C SER A 169 -14.98 -7.62 -5.94
N LYS A 170 -13.64 -7.59 -5.77
CA LYS A 170 -12.84 -8.77 -5.40
C LYS A 170 -13.17 -9.30 -4.01
N ILE A 171 -13.51 -8.43 -3.05
CA ILE A 171 -13.84 -8.82 -1.67
C ILE A 171 -15.28 -9.38 -1.59
N LYS A 172 -16.18 -8.92 -2.47
CA LYS A 172 -17.62 -9.15 -2.37
C LYS A 172 -17.98 -10.64 -2.26
N ASP A 173 -17.27 -11.51 -2.98
CA ASP A 173 -17.50 -12.97 -2.97
C ASP A 173 -17.20 -13.64 -1.61
N GLN A 174 -16.42 -12.97 -0.76
CA GLN A 174 -16.11 -13.44 0.60
C GLN A 174 -17.14 -12.96 1.65
N LEU A 175 -18.08 -12.10 1.25
CA LEU A 175 -19.03 -11.47 2.16
C LEU A 175 -20.44 -12.06 2.02
N ASN A 176 -21.16 -12.11 3.14
CA ASN A 176 -22.60 -12.32 3.11
C ASN A 176 -23.32 -11.03 2.63
N GLU A 177 -23.72 -11.01 1.36
CA GLU A 177 -24.34 -9.85 0.71
C GLU A 177 -25.62 -9.38 1.40
N GLU A 178 -26.50 -10.29 1.82
CA GLU A 178 -27.74 -9.93 2.51
C GLU A 178 -27.45 -9.13 3.80
N LYS A 179 -26.45 -9.58 4.56
CA LYS A 179 -26.04 -8.94 5.81
C LYS A 179 -25.46 -7.55 5.58
N ILE A 180 -24.63 -7.40 4.55
CA ILE A 180 -24.08 -6.10 4.13
C ILE A 180 -25.20 -5.15 3.69
N LEU A 181 -26.12 -5.60 2.83
CA LEU A 181 -27.24 -4.77 2.37
C LEU A 181 -28.14 -4.32 3.53
N LYS A 182 -28.44 -5.23 4.45
CA LYS A 182 -29.21 -4.91 5.67
C LYS A 182 -28.47 -3.88 6.53
N PHE A 183 -27.16 -4.05 6.72
CA PHE A 183 -26.35 -3.12 7.49
C PHE A 183 -26.27 -1.74 6.83
N ASN A 184 -26.07 -1.68 5.51
CA ASN A 184 -26.03 -0.42 4.76
C ASN A 184 -27.34 0.37 4.89
N ARG A 185 -28.50 -0.31 4.91
CA ARG A 185 -29.80 0.35 5.17
C ARG A 185 -29.89 0.97 6.57
N ILE A 186 -29.34 0.31 7.59
CA ILE A 186 -29.28 0.84 8.96
C ILE A 186 -28.35 2.06 9.02
N MET A 187 -27.34 2.11 8.15
CA MET A 187 -26.36 3.19 8.07
C MET A 187 -26.83 4.44 7.31
N GLU A 188 -27.93 4.38 6.55
CA GLU A 188 -28.45 5.52 5.76
C GLU A 188 -28.63 6.81 6.57
N PRO A 189 -29.20 6.81 7.80
CA PRO A 189 -29.32 8.02 8.62
C PRO A 189 -27.96 8.63 9.01
N TYR A 190 -26.88 7.85 8.95
CA TYR A 190 -25.53 8.23 9.36
C TYR A 190 -24.61 8.51 8.17
N LYS A 191 -25.14 8.60 6.94
CA LYS A 191 -24.30 8.67 5.73
C LYS A 191 -23.31 9.84 5.76
N THR A 192 -23.70 10.99 6.33
CA THR A 192 -22.89 12.21 6.40
C THR A 192 -22.01 12.30 7.63
N ASN A 193 -22.20 11.42 8.62
CA ASN A 193 -21.42 11.46 9.85
C ASN A 193 -20.00 10.99 9.58
N GLU A 194 -19.04 11.53 10.34
CA GLU A 194 -17.73 10.90 10.45
C GLU A 194 -17.88 9.54 11.11
N LYS A 195 -17.21 8.52 10.56
CA LYS A 195 -17.33 7.13 11.00
C LYS A 195 -15.97 6.58 11.36
N ILE A 196 -15.98 5.60 12.25
CA ILE A 196 -14.83 4.74 12.48
C ILE A 196 -15.28 3.29 12.54
N ILE A 197 -14.56 2.43 11.82
CA ILE A 197 -14.77 0.98 11.89
C ILE A 197 -13.96 0.47 13.07
N ILE A 198 -14.60 -0.22 14.00
CA ILE A 198 -13.95 -0.81 15.17
C ILE A 198 -13.83 -2.31 14.93
N ASP A 199 -12.58 -2.77 14.81
CA ASP A 199 -12.24 -4.19 14.86
C ASP A 199 -12.36 -4.67 16.31
N ALA A 200 -13.58 -5.11 16.65
CA ALA A 200 -13.88 -5.48 18.03
C ALA A 200 -13.20 -6.78 18.43
N GLY A 201 -12.96 -7.68 17.45
CA GLY A 201 -12.18 -8.90 17.68
C GLY A 201 -10.80 -8.55 18.19
N ASN A 202 -10.07 -7.70 17.48
CA ASN A 202 -8.74 -7.25 17.85
C ASN A 202 -8.72 -6.59 19.25
N ILE A 203 -9.67 -5.72 19.56
CA ILE A 203 -9.78 -5.09 20.89
C ILE A 203 -10.05 -6.13 22.00
N LEU A 204 -10.94 -7.09 21.75
CA LEU A 204 -11.27 -8.09 22.76
C LEU A 204 -10.08 -8.99 23.12
N PHE A 205 -9.18 -9.23 22.18
CA PHE A 205 -7.96 -10.03 22.37
C PHE A 205 -6.71 -9.22 22.74
N ALA A 206 -6.78 -7.89 22.77
CA ALA A 206 -5.63 -7.02 22.92
C ALA A 206 -4.83 -7.22 24.22
N VAL A 207 -5.50 -7.62 25.31
CA VAL A 207 -4.86 -7.83 26.62
C VAL A 207 -4.61 -9.31 26.84
N ASN A 208 -3.33 -9.72 26.81
CA ASN A 208 -2.86 -11.09 27.06
C ASN A 208 -3.46 -12.17 26.14
N GLY A 209 -3.99 -11.80 24.96
CA GLY A 209 -4.54 -12.75 23.99
C GLY A 209 -5.81 -13.48 24.45
N ASN A 210 -6.46 -13.03 25.53
CA ASN A 210 -7.62 -13.69 26.12
C ASN A 210 -8.79 -12.72 26.30
N ILE A 211 -10.01 -13.19 25.99
CA ILE A 211 -11.23 -12.39 26.19
C ILE A 211 -11.65 -12.49 27.66
N THR A 212 -11.61 -11.36 28.35
CA THR A 212 -12.00 -11.22 29.76
C THR A 212 -13.10 -10.16 29.92
N LEU A 213 -13.62 -9.97 31.14
CA LEU A 213 -14.52 -8.84 31.43
C LEU A 213 -13.88 -7.49 31.05
N ASN A 214 -12.59 -7.31 31.34
CA ASN A 214 -11.88 -6.08 31.01
C ASN A 214 -11.82 -5.83 29.50
N SER A 215 -11.69 -6.88 28.69
CA SER A 215 -11.74 -6.78 27.23
C SER A 215 -13.03 -6.10 26.75
N TYR A 216 -14.19 -6.48 27.30
CA TYR A 216 -15.48 -5.85 26.98
C TYR A 216 -15.56 -4.41 27.52
N ILE A 217 -15.02 -4.15 28.72
CA ILE A 217 -14.95 -2.80 29.29
C ILE A 217 -14.10 -1.88 28.39
N HIS A 218 -12.98 -2.35 27.86
CA HIS A 218 -12.14 -1.58 26.92
C HIS A 218 -12.89 -1.26 25.63
N LEU A 219 -13.61 -2.24 25.05
CA LEU A 219 -14.46 -1.99 23.88
C LEU A 219 -15.52 -0.91 24.17
N ILE A 220 -16.21 -0.98 25.32
CA ILE A 220 -17.16 0.05 25.76
C ILE A 220 -16.49 1.43 25.86
N LYS A 221 -15.27 1.50 26.39
CA LYS A 221 -14.50 2.76 26.49
C LYS A 221 -14.23 3.34 25.10
N PHE A 222 -13.82 2.53 24.12
CA PHE A 222 -13.62 3.00 22.74
C PHE A 222 -14.93 3.50 22.11
N ILE A 223 -16.04 2.77 22.26
CA ILE A 223 -17.35 3.20 21.73
C ILE A 223 -17.74 4.56 22.30
N LYS A 224 -17.65 4.72 23.63
CA LYS A 224 -17.95 5.99 24.31
C LYS A 224 -17.03 7.11 23.86
N TYR A 225 -15.74 6.83 23.71
CA TYR A 225 -14.77 7.82 23.25
C TYR A 225 -15.18 8.42 21.90
N PHE A 226 -15.49 7.59 20.90
CA PHE A 226 -15.88 8.12 19.58
C PHE A 226 -17.23 8.83 19.59
N LYS A 227 -18.24 8.28 20.28
CA LYS A 227 -19.54 8.97 20.40
C LYS A 227 -19.40 10.35 21.03
N ASN A 228 -18.59 10.48 22.08
CA ASN A 228 -18.34 11.75 22.76
C ASN A 228 -17.59 12.76 21.87
N ASN A 229 -16.87 12.29 20.85
CA ASN A 229 -16.20 13.11 19.85
C ASN A 229 -17.04 13.27 18.56
N ASN A 230 -18.33 12.97 18.59
CA ASN A 230 -19.25 13.04 17.44
C ASN A 230 -18.84 12.15 16.24
N ILE A 231 -18.06 11.10 16.47
CA ILE A 231 -17.71 10.09 15.47
C ILE A 231 -18.61 8.88 15.68
N THR A 232 -19.26 8.41 14.61
CA THR A 232 -20.14 7.24 14.64
C THR A 232 -19.32 5.94 14.64
N PRO A 233 -19.30 5.17 15.74
CA PRO A 233 -18.58 3.89 15.78
C PRO A 233 -19.39 2.79 15.11
N ILE A 234 -18.78 2.08 14.16
CA ILE A 234 -19.31 0.88 13.53
C ILE A 234 -18.54 -0.31 14.06
N ILE A 235 -19.20 -1.22 14.76
CA ILE A 235 -18.54 -2.36 15.41
C ILE A 235 -18.64 -3.57 14.50
N VAL A 236 -17.49 -4.14 14.13
CA VAL A 236 -17.42 -5.42 13.41
C VAL A 236 -16.90 -6.49 14.35
N ILE A 237 -17.64 -7.59 14.48
CA ILE A 237 -17.32 -8.61 15.48
C ILE A 237 -17.96 -9.96 15.11
N HIS A 238 -17.27 -11.08 15.29
CA HIS A 238 -17.96 -12.37 15.15
C HIS A 238 -19.13 -12.53 16.13
N THR A 239 -20.27 -13.03 15.63
CA THR A 239 -21.49 -13.29 16.42
C THR A 239 -21.21 -14.02 17.74
N ARG A 240 -20.23 -14.94 17.78
CA ARG A 240 -19.86 -15.72 18.98
C ARG A 240 -19.49 -14.87 20.19
N HIS A 241 -18.92 -13.68 19.96
CA HIS A 241 -18.41 -12.84 21.03
C HIS A 241 -19.52 -12.05 21.74
N LEU A 242 -20.66 -11.82 21.08
CA LEU A 242 -21.83 -11.18 21.67
C LEU A 242 -22.90 -12.16 22.18
N LYS A 243 -22.79 -13.46 21.88
CA LYS A 243 -23.68 -14.46 22.48
C LYS A 243 -23.55 -14.49 24.01
N LYS A 244 -24.69 -14.56 24.71
CA LYS A 244 -24.76 -14.73 26.18
C LYS A 244 -24.39 -16.15 26.64
N THR A 245 -24.35 -17.10 25.72
CA THR A 245 -23.96 -18.49 25.95
C THR A 245 -22.75 -18.87 25.08
N PHE A 246 -21.89 -19.73 25.59
CA PHE A 246 -20.75 -20.29 24.85
C PHE A 246 -20.60 -21.79 25.18
N LYS A 247 -20.57 -22.65 24.16
CA LYS A 247 -20.52 -24.11 24.30
C LYS A 247 -21.58 -24.68 25.27
N GLY A 248 -22.80 -24.12 25.23
CA GLY A 248 -23.91 -24.56 26.09
C GLY A 248 -23.94 -23.94 27.49
N ASN A 249 -22.88 -23.27 27.94
CA ASN A 249 -22.82 -22.63 29.25
C ASN A 249 -23.15 -21.13 29.17
N GLN A 250 -23.82 -20.60 30.19
CA GLN A 250 -24.00 -19.15 30.34
C GLN A 250 -22.64 -18.49 30.63
N LYS A 251 -22.41 -17.33 30.01
CA LYS A 251 -21.28 -16.47 30.38
C LYS A 251 -21.49 -15.87 31.77
N ASP A 252 -20.39 -15.42 32.37
CA ASP A 252 -20.44 -14.65 33.61
C ASP A 252 -21.42 -13.48 33.50
N LYS A 253 -22.21 -13.23 34.56
CA LYS A 253 -23.24 -12.18 34.59
C LYS A 253 -22.67 -10.79 34.27
N LYS A 254 -21.45 -10.49 34.70
CA LYS A 254 -20.80 -9.19 34.42
C LYS A 254 -20.46 -9.06 32.94
N ILE A 255 -20.06 -10.16 32.28
CA ILE A 255 -19.82 -10.18 30.83
C ILE A 255 -21.14 -9.98 30.07
N ILE A 256 -22.21 -10.66 30.50
CA ILE A 256 -23.55 -10.48 29.90
C ILE A 256 -23.98 -9.01 30.01
N ASN A 257 -23.82 -8.39 31.19
CA ASN A 257 -24.13 -6.98 31.37
C ASN A 257 -23.29 -6.07 30.47
N ALA A 258 -21.99 -6.38 30.28
CA ALA A 258 -21.14 -5.61 29.37
C ALA A 258 -21.59 -5.74 27.91
N ILE A 259 -22.02 -6.93 27.47
CA ILE A 259 -22.61 -7.15 26.14
C ILE A 259 -23.88 -6.30 25.95
N ASP A 260 -24.77 -6.28 26.95
CA ASP A 260 -26.00 -5.49 26.91
C ASP A 260 -25.69 -3.98 26.82
N ILE A 261 -24.66 -3.50 27.52
CA ILE A 261 -24.17 -2.12 27.40
C ILE A 261 -23.65 -1.84 25.99
N ILE A 262 -22.89 -2.76 25.38
CA ILE A 262 -22.42 -2.60 23.99
C ILE A 262 -23.61 -2.44 23.04
N HIS A 263 -24.61 -3.32 23.10
CA HIS A 263 -25.80 -3.21 22.25
C HIS A 263 -26.52 -1.88 22.46
N SER A 264 -26.71 -1.45 23.71
CA SER A 264 -27.37 -0.19 24.03
C SER A 264 -26.60 1.04 23.54
N LEU A 265 -25.26 1.03 23.58
CA LEU A 265 -24.45 2.17 23.16
C LEU A 265 -24.28 2.25 21.65
N SER A 266 -24.49 1.16 20.92
CA SER A 266 -24.12 1.08 19.51
C SER A 266 -25.23 1.48 18.55
N ASP A 267 -26.44 1.79 19.03
CA ASP A 267 -27.58 2.21 18.18
C ASP A 267 -27.84 1.25 17.00
N ASN A 268 -27.65 -0.07 17.23
CA ASN A 268 -27.69 -1.14 16.22
C ASN A 268 -26.60 -1.09 15.12
N LEU A 269 -25.55 -0.28 15.29
CA LEU A 269 -24.39 -0.19 14.39
C LEU A 269 -23.35 -1.29 14.68
N ILE A 270 -23.84 -2.53 14.81
CA ILE A 270 -23.03 -3.73 15.01
C ILE A 270 -23.21 -4.62 13.80
N LEU A 271 -22.15 -4.79 13.02
CA LEU A 271 -22.07 -5.80 11.97
C LEU A 271 -21.47 -7.07 12.56
N GLU A 272 -22.35 -7.97 12.99
CA GLU A 272 -21.88 -9.27 13.43
C GLU A 272 -21.42 -10.10 12.22
N THR A 273 -20.24 -10.70 12.24
CA THR A 273 -19.77 -11.57 11.15
C THR A 273 -20.13 -13.04 11.43
N PRO A 274 -20.46 -13.83 10.40
CA PRO A 274 -20.80 -15.24 10.57
C PRO A 274 -19.65 -16.08 11.17
N TYR A 275 -20.00 -17.28 11.64
CA TYR A 275 -18.98 -18.27 12.02
C TYR A 275 -18.23 -18.77 10.77
N ASN A 276 -16.93 -19.06 10.92
CA ASN A 276 -16.06 -19.61 9.88
C ASN A 276 -15.88 -18.73 8.62
N GLN A 277 -16.26 -17.46 8.69
CA GLN A 277 -15.87 -16.44 7.71
C GLN A 277 -14.84 -15.53 8.35
N ASN A 278 -13.95 -14.95 7.55
CA ASN A 278 -12.98 -13.99 8.07
C ASN A 278 -13.64 -12.62 8.24
N ASP A 279 -13.59 -12.05 9.46
CA ASP A 279 -14.09 -10.71 9.76
C ASP A 279 -13.24 -9.59 9.15
N ASP A 280 -11.98 -9.83 8.84
CA ASP A 280 -11.10 -8.86 8.17
C ASP A 280 -11.69 -8.37 6.84
N PHE A 281 -12.32 -9.26 6.07
CA PHE A 281 -12.94 -8.87 4.80
C PHE A 281 -14.10 -7.89 5.00
N TYR A 282 -14.88 -8.06 6.08
CA TYR A 282 -15.95 -7.14 6.43
C TYR A 282 -15.39 -5.79 6.88
N ILE A 283 -14.33 -5.81 7.68
CA ILE A 283 -13.67 -4.60 8.18
C ILE A 283 -13.07 -3.79 7.02
N ILE A 284 -12.30 -4.44 6.14
CA ILE A 284 -11.68 -3.82 4.97
C ILE A 284 -12.78 -3.29 4.02
N TYR A 285 -13.83 -4.07 3.76
CA TYR A 285 -14.95 -3.63 2.93
C TYR A 285 -15.58 -2.34 3.46
N LEU A 286 -15.92 -2.27 4.76
CA LEU A 286 -16.53 -1.08 5.34
C LEU A 286 -15.57 0.11 5.36
N GLY A 287 -14.29 -0.12 5.64
CA GLY A 287 -13.26 0.90 5.60
C GLY A 287 -13.13 1.54 4.22
N LEU A 288 -13.10 0.72 3.16
CA LEU A 288 -13.06 1.18 1.77
C LEU A 288 -14.37 1.84 1.33
N PHE A 289 -15.51 1.22 1.62
CA PHE A 289 -16.83 1.70 1.21
C PHE A 289 -17.17 3.06 1.82
N TYR A 290 -16.87 3.25 3.11
CA TYR A 290 -17.09 4.51 3.81
C TYR A 290 -15.88 5.45 3.80
N GLN A 291 -14.74 5.04 3.24
CA GLN A 291 -13.46 5.78 3.26
C GLN A 291 -13.11 6.32 4.66
N SER A 292 -13.31 5.45 5.64
CA SER A 292 -13.30 5.76 7.06
C SER A 292 -12.17 5.01 7.78
N LYS A 293 -11.67 5.58 8.87
CA LYS A 293 -10.59 4.95 9.64
C LYS A 293 -11.04 3.62 10.24
N ILE A 294 -10.10 2.73 10.46
CA ILE A 294 -10.27 1.41 11.07
C ILE A 294 -9.45 1.38 12.36
N LEU A 295 -10.11 1.32 13.51
CA LEU A 295 -9.46 1.11 14.79
C LEU A 295 -9.08 -0.36 14.94
N THR A 296 -7.81 -0.67 14.78
CA THR A 296 -7.24 -2.02 14.96
C THR A 296 -5.75 -1.94 15.24
N ASN A 297 -5.18 -2.93 15.92
CA ASN A 297 -3.73 -3.13 15.96
C ASN A 297 -3.23 -4.12 14.91
N ASP A 298 -4.13 -4.76 14.15
CA ASP A 298 -3.77 -5.56 12.98
C ASP A 298 -3.31 -4.66 11.82
N ASN A 299 -2.41 -5.17 10.98
CA ASN A 299 -1.97 -4.52 9.75
C ASN A 299 -2.61 -5.16 8.51
N TYR A 300 -3.41 -6.22 8.67
CA TYR A 300 -4.10 -6.95 7.60
C TYR A 300 -3.20 -7.44 6.45
N LYS A 301 -1.88 -7.50 6.68
CA LYS A 301 -0.89 -7.82 5.64
C LYS A 301 -1.28 -9.08 4.88
N ASP A 302 -1.45 -10.18 5.59
CA ASP A 302 -1.75 -11.50 5.01
C ASP A 302 -3.10 -11.56 4.28
N HIS A 303 -4.05 -10.69 4.64
CA HIS A 303 -5.37 -10.62 4.01
C HIS A 303 -5.38 -9.73 2.78
N ILE A 304 -4.59 -8.65 2.79
CA ILE A 304 -4.39 -7.76 1.65
C ILE A 304 -3.58 -8.46 0.55
N PHE A 305 -2.59 -9.30 0.91
CA PHE A 305 -1.80 -10.09 -0.04
C PHE A 305 -2.66 -11.03 -0.91
N ASN A 306 -3.82 -11.50 -0.42
CA ASN A 306 -4.71 -12.38 -1.17
C ASN A 306 -5.42 -11.69 -2.35
N PHE A 307 -5.43 -10.35 -2.39
CA PHE A 307 -5.99 -9.60 -3.52
C PHE A 307 -4.97 -9.29 -4.62
N ARG A 308 -3.70 -9.70 -4.41
CA ARG A 308 -2.66 -9.50 -5.40
C ARG A 308 -2.88 -10.44 -6.58
N THR A 309 -3.29 -9.90 -7.72
CA THR A 309 -3.23 -10.64 -8.96
C THR A 309 -1.80 -10.56 -9.50
N ASN A 310 -1.26 -11.66 -10.04
CA ASN A 310 0.04 -11.66 -10.73
C ASN A 310 0.06 -10.82 -12.02
N LYS A 311 -0.98 -10.01 -12.27
CA LYS A 311 -1.09 -9.16 -13.45
C LYS A 311 -0.38 -7.84 -13.17
N LEU A 312 0.24 -7.30 -14.22
CA LEU A 312 1.08 -6.10 -14.23
C LEU A 312 0.32 -4.79 -13.86
N GLU A 313 -0.89 -4.86 -13.32
CA GLU A 313 -1.74 -3.71 -13.05
C GLU A 313 -1.37 -3.08 -11.70
N SER A 314 -1.02 -1.80 -11.76
CA SER A 314 -0.37 -0.99 -10.74
C SER A 314 -1.19 -0.69 -9.48
N ASP A 315 -2.47 -1.03 -9.49
CA ASP A 315 -3.46 -0.45 -8.58
C ASP A 315 -3.48 -1.15 -7.21
N GLU A 316 -3.02 -2.40 -7.12
CA GLU A 316 -3.15 -3.23 -5.91
C GLU A 316 -2.24 -2.80 -4.76
N ASN A 317 -1.01 -2.36 -5.04
CA ASN A 317 -0.11 -1.86 -4.00
C ASN A 317 -0.52 -0.45 -3.52
N MET A 318 -1.22 0.33 -4.35
CA MET A 318 -1.80 1.61 -3.91
C MET A 318 -2.93 1.38 -2.90
N VAL A 319 -3.73 0.33 -3.11
CA VAL A 319 -4.79 -0.08 -2.17
C VAL A 319 -4.20 -0.52 -0.85
N GLU A 320 -3.14 -1.31 -0.84
CA GLU A 320 -2.47 -1.73 0.40
C GLU A 320 -2.03 -0.52 1.22
N ASN A 321 -1.32 0.42 0.59
CA ASN A 321 -0.91 1.66 1.26
C ASN A 321 -2.10 2.51 1.70
N TYR A 322 -3.22 2.46 0.98
CA TYR A 322 -4.45 3.15 1.37
C TYR A 322 -5.15 2.46 2.55
N ILE A 323 -5.25 1.13 2.58
CA ILE A 323 -5.80 0.40 3.74
C ILE A 323 -4.92 0.66 4.97
N ASP A 324 -3.60 0.62 4.83
CA ASP A 324 -2.64 1.03 5.87
C ASP A 324 -2.88 2.49 6.35
N ASP A 325 -3.29 3.37 5.45
CA ASP A 325 -3.66 4.75 5.77
C ASP A 325 -4.99 4.82 6.54
N LEU A 326 -5.94 3.94 6.24
CA LEU A 326 -7.19 3.84 6.99
C LEU A 326 -6.98 3.31 8.42
N VAL A 327 -5.93 2.53 8.69
CA VAL A 327 -5.68 1.97 10.03
C VAL A 327 -5.30 3.06 11.05
N SER A 328 -6.02 3.06 12.17
CA SER A 328 -5.77 3.82 13.40
C SER A 328 -5.36 2.85 14.51
N LYS A 329 -4.16 3.04 15.07
CA LYS A 329 -3.61 2.19 16.15
C LYS A 329 -4.06 2.66 17.52
N TYR A 330 -4.00 1.77 18.50
CA TYR A 330 -4.31 2.09 19.90
C TYR A 330 -3.44 1.32 20.89
N ASN A 331 -3.34 1.85 22.10
CA ASN A 331 -2.71 1.23 23.25
C ASN A 331 -3.70 1.17 24.41
N ILE A 332 -3.60 0.10 25.20
CA ILE A 332 -4.35 -0.07 26.44
C ILE A 332 -3.34 -0.10 27.58
N LEU A 333 -3.33 0.95 28.41
CA LEU A 333 -2.43 1.09 29.55
C LEU A 333 -3.25 1.00 30.84
N GLY A 334 -3.39 -0.24 31.33
CA GLY A 334 -4.29 -0.57 32.44
C GLY A 334 -5.75 -0.23 32.09
N ASP A 335 -6.28 0.80 32.74
CA ASP A 335 -7.64 1.29 32.50
C ASP A 335 -7.74 2.38 31.43
N SER A 336 -6.62 2.94 30.99
CA SER A 336 -6.61 4.03 30.01
C SER A 336 -6.54 3.47 28.59
N ILE A 337 -7.33 4.05 27.69
CA ILE A 337 -7.20 3.84 26.25
C ILE A 337 -6.47 5.04 25.64
N VAL A 338 -5.49 4.79 24.80
CA VAL A 338 -4.74 5.81 24.07
C VAL A 338 -4.81 5.48 22.60
N ILE A 339 -5.34 6.39 21.79
CA ILE A 339 -5.36 6.25 20.33
C ILE A 339 -4.11 6.94 19.80
N ASP A 340 -3.39 6.30 18.88
CA ASP A 340 -2.24 6.91 18.25
C ASP A 340 -2.66 8.12 17.41
N TYR A 341 -2.18 9.30 17.83
CA TYR A 341 -2.60 10.59 17.28
C TYR A 341 -2.45 10.62 15.75
N ILE A 342 -1.25 10.32 15.24
CA ILE A 342 -0.92 10.42 13.81
C ILE A 342 -1.83 9.51 12.97
N SER A 343 -2.05 8.27 13.41
CA SER A 343 -2.88 7.32 12.68
C SER A 343 -4.38 7.68 12.71
N SER A 344 -4.81 8.39 13.75
CA SER A 344 -6.20 8.85 13.92
C SER A 344 -6.55 10.11 13.12
N LEU A 345 -5.54 10.87 12.67
CA LEU A 345 -5.77 12.09 11.89
C LEU A 345 -6.46 11.78 10.56
N ASN A 346 -7.42 12.63 10.19
CA ASN A 346 -8.11 12.58 8.90
C ASN A 346 -7.25 13.21 7.78
N ILE A 347 -6.03 12.68 7.63
CA ILE A 347 -5.05 13.04 6.60
C ILE A 347 -4.73 11.79 5.77
N SER A 348 -4.28 11.99 4.53
CA SER A 348 -3.83 10.91 3.66
C SER A 348 -2.32 10.67 3.77
N LYS A 349 -1.89 9.45 4.08
CA LYS A 349 -0.47 9.04 4.06
C LYS A 349 0.05 8.79 2.63
N CYS A 350 -0.09 9.80 1.77
CA CYS A 350 0.43 9.85 0.41
C CYS A 350 1.42 11.02 0.26
N ILE A 351 2.13 11.10 -0.86
CA ILE A 351 2.96 12.28 -1.19
C ILE A 351 2.03 13.49 -1.30
N GLN A 352 2.35 14.58 -0.62
CA GLN A 352 1.55 15.80 -0.65
C GLN A 352 2.41 17.02 -1.00
N ILE A 353 1.89 17.90 -1.84
CA ILE A 353 2.56 19.14 -2.21
C ILE A 353 1.75 20.34 -1.72
N LYS A 354 2.41 21.21 -0.96
CA LYS A 354 1.79 22.46 -0.49
C LYS A 354 2.82 23.58 -0.49
N ASN A 355 2.48 24.69 -1.15
CA ASN A 355 3.35 25.87 -1.25
C ASN A 355 4.76 25.53 -1.74
N ASN A 356 4.85 24.68 -2.77
CA ASN A 356 6.12 24.16 -3.34
C ASN A 356 7.00 23.33 -2.38
N ILE A 357 6.51 23.00 -1.19
CA ILE A 357 7.14 22.06 -0.28
C ILE A 357 6.50 20.69 -0.50
N VAL A 358 7.32 19.65 -0.60
CA VAL A 358 6.85 18.27 -0.72
C VAL A 358 6.89 17.60 0.66
N TYR A 359 5.83 16.89 1.00
CA TYR A 359 5.74 16.06 2.19
C TYR A 359 5.62 14.61 1.75
N ILE A 360 6.60 13.80 2.12
CA ILE A 360 6.69 12.41 1.69
C ILE A 360 6.45 11.49 2.89
N PRO A 361 5.50 10.55 2.83
CA PRO A 361 5.29 9.58 3.90
C PRO A 361 6.42 8.55 3.88
N THR A 362 6.83 8.12 5.06
CA THR A 362 7.88 7.10 5.27
C THR A 362 7.25 5.75 5.60
N THR A 363 8.01 4.67 5.44
CA THR A 363 7.58 3.32 5.85
C THR A 363 7.28 3.19 7.34
N ASN A 364 7.81 4.10 8.18
CA ASN A 364 7.49 4.21 9.60
C ASN A 364 6.22 5.03 9.89
N ASN A 365 5.40 5.32 8.87
CA ASN A 365 4.16 6.11 8.95
C ASN A 365 4.33 7.55 9.48
N LYS A 366 5.55 8.09 9.43
CA LYS A 366 5.84 9.52 9.62
C LYS A 366 5.94 10.24 8.29
N PHE A 367 5.90 11.57 8.30
CA PHE A 367 6.18 12.40 7.14
C PHE A 367 7.55 13.06 7.24
N ILE A 368 8.23 13.17 6.11
CA ILE A 368 9.41 14.01 5.95
C ILE A 368 9.06 15.24 5.12
N ARG A 369 9.67 16.37 5.45
CA ARG A 369 9.69 17.54 4.59
C ARG A 369 10.82 17.40 3.58
N TYR A 370 10.48 17.46 2.30
CA TYR A 370 11.36 17.30 1.15
C TYR A 370 11.24 18.55 0.27
N ILE A 371 12.33 19.31 0.19
CA ILE A 371 12.44 20.62 -0.51
C ILE A 371 11.69 21.76 0.18
#